data_AF-A0A397PJ69-F1
#
_entry.id   AF-A0A397PJ69-F1
#
_cell.length_a   1.000
_cell.length_b   1.000
_cell.length_c   1.000
_cell.angle_alpha   90.00
_cell.angle_beta   90.00
_cell.angle_gamma   90.00
#
_symmetry.space_group_name_H-M   'P 1'
#
loop_
_entity.id
_entity.type
_entity.pdbx_description
1 polymer ?
#
loop_
_entity_poly.entity_id
_entity_poly.type
_entity_poly.pdbx_seq_one_letter_code
_entity_poly.pdbx_strand_id
1 'polypeptide(L)'
;MTSQSISIAPVPLNERCAQNGATFDFDRIGAVECAIHRAALDAKFGYPPPGIKMEAVKTISTLGTFYNLMVHFDDAAPVATAYARRIELEPLSYWQDAGFTPPFVYDELGILVSCVHPTVASAVRAAVATLGQFPESEEFAAMRANLLTAYPHARAPTAMHPRVGDMDTDLLTRSAHLALLSRARKAIETPGELDDDVRNTLIDDIDAATTRLATCPLPWPLMVHVGSIEHEEGVNHYIAVTDQALTRQIADYCREFWFEIDDACDPSHLDDETVVREYFRQHPNEVHSTDVEHLAPEPAIAPGLLGTDKVLLLDNRHISSETDSHLLEWANIGRMEAPLFVTDTPVGWLLSDEPGCPFEELPDDLERAMTCARVAGAQHLLIGRDGMIVEGLQRYD
;
A
#
# COMPACT_ATOMS: atom_id res chain seq x y z
N MET A 1 -28.53 37.84 -8.59
CA MET A 1 -27.18 37.24 -8.50
C MET A 1 -27.28 35.89 -9.16
N THR A 2 -26.67 35.76 -10.32
CA THR A 2 -26.70 34.55 -11.17
C THR A 2 -25.44 33.76 -10.88
N SER A 3 -25.52 32.89 -9.86
CA SER A 3 -24.42 32.01 -9.49
C SER A 3 -24.17 31.01 -10.63
N GLN A 4 -22.97 31.03 -11.20
CA GLN A 4 -22.50 30.06 -12.19
C GLN A 4 -21.53 29.08 -11.54
N SER A 5 -21.33 27.93 -12.19
CA SER A 5 -20.38 26.91 -11.76
C SER A 5 -19.67 26.31 -12.95
N ILE A 6 -18.36 26.09 -12.84
CA ILE A 6 -17.59 25.28 -13.79
C ILE A 6 -17.10 24.02 -13.08
N SER A 7 -17.05 22.92 -13.81
CA SER A 7 -16.54 21.63 -13.33
C SER A 7 -15.14 21.42 -13.84
N ILE A 8 -14.20 21.22 -12.93
CA ILE A 8 -12.81 20.88 -13.23
C ILE A 8 -12.59 19.42 -12.82
N ALA A 9 -11.77 18.70 -13.59
CA ALA A 9 -11.34 17.35 -13.27
C ALA A 9 -10.69 17.27 -11.87
N PRO A 10 -10.71 16.09 -11.22
CA PRO A 10 -10.16 15.93 -9.88
C PRO A 10 -8.64 16.15 -9.82
N VAL A 11 -7.96 15.99 -10.94
CA VAL A 11 -6.50 16.14 -11.14
C VAL A 11 -6.24 16.91 -12.45
N PRO A 12 -4.98 17.33 -12.74
CA PRO A 12 -4.62 17.90 -14.03
C PRO A 12 -4.99 17.01 -15.22
N LEU A 13 -5.24 17.60 -16.39
CA LEU A 13 -5.90 16.92 -17.51
C LEU A 13 -5.26 15.61 -17.97
N ASN A 14 -3.93 15.51 -17.92
CA ASN A 14 -3.19 14.35 -18.42
C ASN A 14 -2.73 13.42 -17.29
N GLU A 15 -3.24 13.61 -16.08
CA GLU A 15 -2.88 12.83 -14.90
C GLU A 15 -3.94 11.75 -14.63
N ARG A 16 -3.49 10.61 -14.07
CA ARG A 16 -4.40 9.58 -13.57
C ARG A 16 -4.99 10.01 -12.23
N CYS A 17 -6.23 9.60 -11.97
CA CYS A 17 -6.96 9.88 -10.74
C CYS A 17 -7.67 8.64 -10.22
N ALA A 18 -8.16 8.74 -8.98
CA ALA A 18 -8.92 7.69 -8.33
C ALA A 18 -10.13 7.25 -9.18
N GLN A 19 -10.29 5.94 -9.32
CA GLN A 19 -11.37 5.31 -10.07
C GLN A 19 -12.26 4.50 -9.13
N ASN A 20 -13.56 4.75 -9.15
CA ASN A 20 -14.52 4.01 -8.36
C ASN A 20 -14.52 2.53 -8.76
N GLY A 21 -14.41 1.63 -7.76
CA GLY A 21 -14.32 0.18 -7.97
C GLY A 21 -12.91 -0.36 -8.25
N ALA A 22 -11.91 0.50 -8.45
CA ALA A 22 -10.53 0.11 -8.67
C ALA A 22 -9.58 0.68 -7.60
N THR A 23 -9.83 1.90 -7.13
CA THR A 23 -9.04 2.55 -6.09
C THR A 23 -9.56 2.19 -4.70
N PHE A 24 -8.72 1.58 -3.86
CA PHE A 24 -9.02 1.38 -2.43
C PHE A 24 -9.21 2.73 -1.74
N ASP A 25 -10.23 2.86 -0.89
CA ASP A 25 -10.59 4.11 -0.20
C ASP A 25 -10.80 5.31 -1.15
N PHE A 26 -11.51 5.02 -2.26
CA PHE A 26 -11.82 5.97 -3.35
C PHE A 26 -12.32 7.34 -2.85
N ASP A 27 -13.19 7.37 -1.84
CA ASP A 27 -13.78 8.62 -1.34
C ASP A 27 -12.75 9.54 -0.67
N ARG A 28 -11.84 8.97 0.12
CA ARG A 28 -10.77 9.74 0.74
C ARG A 28 -9.77 10.21 -0.31
N ILE A 29 -9.34 9.31 -1.19
CA ILE A 29 -8.31 9.61 -2.19
C ILE A 29 -8.80 10.66 -3.19
N GLY A 30 -10.00 10.50 -3.75
CA GLY A 30 -10.58 11.47 -4.68
C GLY A 30 -10.76 12.87 -4.05
N ALA A 31 -11.12 12.93 -2.77
CA ALA A 31 -11.20 14.21 -2.06
C ALA A 31 -9.83 14.86 -1.86
N VAL A 32 -8.79 14.09 -1.51
CA VAL A 32 -7.41 14.58 -1.36
C VAL A 32 -6.86 15.05 -2.71
N GLU A 33 -7.08 14.31 -3.79
CA GLU A 33 -6.69 14.70 -5.15
C GLU A 33 -7.27 16.05 -5.54
N CYS A 34 -8.59 16.25 -5.37
CA CYS A 34 -9.22 17.54 -5.63
C CYS A 34 -8.63 18.67 -4.79
N ALA A 35 -8.33 18.41 -3.52
CA ALA A 35 -7.78 19.42 -2.62
C ALA A 35 -6.33 19.80 -2.99
N ILE A 36 -5.52 18.84 -3.44
CA ILE A 36 -4.16 19.09 -3.93
C ILE A 36 -4.20 19.76 -5.31
N HIS A 37 -5.14 19.37 -6.19
CA HIS A 37 -5.34 20.04 -7.48
C HIS A 37 -5.73 21.51 -7.29
N ARG A 38 -6.59 21.81 -6.31
CA ARG A 38 -6.88 23.19 -5.91
C ARG A 38 -5.61 23.93 -5.49
N ALA A 39 -4.74 23.34 -4.66
CA ALA A 39 -3.50 23.98 -4.24
C ALA A 39 -2.54 24.24 -5.43
N ALA A 40 -2.52 23.34 -6.42
CA ALA A 40 -1.79 23.53 -7.68
C ALA A 40 -2.36 24.70 -8.52
N LEU A 41 -3.68 24.85 -8.56
CA LEU A 41 -4.32 26.02 -9.18
C LEU A 41 -3.98 27.31 -8.42
N ASP A 42 -3.96 27.30 -7.09
CA ASP A 42 -3.55 28.45 -6.28
C ASP A 42 -2.09 28.83 -6.57
N ALA A 43 -1.20 27.86 -6.78
CA ALA A 43 0.18 28.11 -7.19
C ALA A 43 0.22 28.85 -8.54
N LYS A 44 -0.46 28.32 -9.56
CA LYS A 44 -0.41 28.85 -10.93
C LYS A 44 -1.15 30.17 -11.11
N PHE A 45 -2.32 30.32 -10.51
CA PHE A 45 -3.22 31.45 -10.74
C PHE A 45 -3.28 32.47 -9.60
N GLY A 46 -2.66 32.16 -8.46
CA GLY A 46 -2.77 32.94 -7.23
C GLY A 46 -4.00 32.56 -6.42
N TYR A 47 -4.09 33.08 -5.19
CA TYR A 47 -5.22 32.78 -4.31
C TYR A 47 -6.55 33.26 -4.91
N PRO A 48 -7.65 32.50 -4.79
CA PRO A 48 -8.93 32.87 -5.37
C PRO A 48 -9.42 34.23 -4.84
N PRO A 49 -9.87 35.15 -5.72
CA PRO A 49 -10.41 36.42 -5.31
C PRO A 49 -11.77 36.27 -4.59
N PRO A 50 -12.22 37.29 -3.83
CA PRO A 50 -13.55 37.30 -3.25
C PRO A 50 -14.64 37.01 -4.28
N GLY A 51 -15.58 36.13 -3.93
CA GLY A 51 -16.65 35.68 -4.83
C GLY A 51 -16.34 34.40 -5.59
N ILE A 52 -15.15 33.81 -5.44
CA ILE A 52 -14.84 32.46 -5.89
C ILE A 52 -14.93 31.48 -4.71
N LYS A 53 -15.66 30.39 -4.89
CA LYS A 53 -15.64 29.24 -3.99
C LYS A 53 -15.25 28.00 -4.77
N MET A 54 -14.23 27.28 -4.29
CA MET A 54 -13.83 25.99 -4.85
C MET A 54 -14.10 24.87 -3.86
N GLU A 55 -14.76 23.81 -4.31
CA GLU A 55 -15.03 22.64 -3.48
C GLU A 55 -14.96 21.33 -4.26
N ALA A 56 -14.48 20.28 -3.59
CA ALA A 56 -14.53 18.93 -4.12
C ALA A 56 -15.97 18.42 -4.01
N VAL A 57 -16.55 18.03 -5.14
CA VAL A 57 -17.92 17.51 -5.21
C VAL A 57 -17.89 16.10 -5.75
N LYS A 58 -18.43 15.18 -4.95
CA LYS A 58 -18.72 13.81 -5.37
C LYS A 58 -19.95 13.82 -6.28
N THR A 59 -19.74 13.51 -7.55
CA THR A 59 -20.78 13.45 -8.57
C THR A 59 -21.17 11.99 -8.80
N ILE A 60 -22.48 11.73 -8.76
CA ILE A 60 -23.05 10.42 -9.10
C ILE A 60 -23.73 10.56 -10.45
N SER A 61 -23.31 9.76 -11.42
CA SER A 61 -23.92 9.71 -12.74
C SER A 61 -24.18 8.26 -13.16
N THR A 62 -24.83 8.08 -14.32
CA THR A 62 -25.01 6.76 -14.93
C THR A 62 -23.70 6.10 -15.34
N LEU A 63 -22.60 6.86 -15.45
CA LEU A 63 -21.26 6.37 -15.75
C LEU A 63 -20.48 5.95 -14.50
N GLY A 64 -21.07 6.14 -13.31
CA GLY A 64 -20.45 5.83 -12.04
C GLY A 64 -20.29 7.06 -11.15
N THR A 65 -19.50 6.88 -10.09
CA THR A 65 -19.24 7.92 -9.10
C THR A 65 -17.82 8.46 -9.30
N PHE A 66 -17.68 9.77 -9.38
CA PHE A 66 -16.39 10.45 -9.58
C PHE A 66 -16.35 11.76 -8.79
N TYR A 67 -15.15 12.25 -8.51
CA TYR A 67 -14.93 13.54 -7.87
C TYR A 67 -14.62 14.60 -8.93
N ASN A 68 -15.12 15.81 -8.73
CA ASN A 68 -14.76 17.00 -9.50
C ASN A 68 -14.42 18.14 -8.56
N LEU A 69 -13.56 19.05 -9.01
CA LEU A 69 -13.35 20.33 -8.37
C LEU A 69 -14.33 21.35 -8.99
N MET A 70 -15.35 21.75 -8.22
CA MET A 70 -16.33 22.73 -8.66
C MET A 70 -15.87 24.13 -8.29
N VAL A 71 -15.91 25.05 -9.25
CA VAL A 71 -15.64 26.48 -9.03
C VAL A 71 -16.94 27.26 -9.21
N HIS A 72 -17.43 27.83 -8.11
CA HIS A 72 -18.63 28.66 -8.06
C HIS A 72 -18.25 30.14 -8.08
N PHE A 73 -18.95 30.93 -8.89
CA PHE A 73 -18.74 32.37 -8.99
C PHE A 73 -20.01 33.14 -9.36
N ASP A 74 -20.07 34.42 -9.01
CA ASP A 74 -21.12 35.34 -9.46
C ASP A 74 -20.69 35.96 -10.79
N ASP A 75 -21.48 35.74 -11.86
CA ASP A 75 -21.16 36.26 -13.19
C ASP A 75 -21.18 37.80 -13.25
N ALA A 76 -21.86 38.44 -12.29
CA ALA A 76 -21.89 39.88 -12.13
C ALA A 76 -20.60 40.47 -11.52
N ALA A 77 -19.68 39.64 -11.00
CA ALA A 77 -18.42 40.08 -10.39
C ALA A 77 -17.24 39.90 -11.39
N PRO A 78 -16.77 40.97 -12.08
CA PRO A 78 -15.84 40.83 -13.20
C PRO A 78 -14.51 40.14 -12.85
N VAL A 79 -13.99 40.37 -11.64
CA VAL A 79 -12.73 39.78 -11.18
C VAL A 79 -12.88 38.28 -10.92
N ALA A 80 -13.99 37.85 -10.30
CA ALA A 80 -14.27 36.44 -10.06
C ALA A 80 -14.53 35.71 -11.39
N THR A 81 -15.35 36.30 -12.27
CA THR A 81 -15.61 35.77 -13.62
C THR A 81 -14.32 35.62 -14.42
N ALA A 82 -13.45 36.62 -14.44
CA ALA A 82 -12.17 36.55 -15.15
C ALA A 82 -11.27 35.45 -14.59
N TYR A 83 -11.21 35.30 -13.26
CA TYR A 83 -10.43 34.24 -12.61
C TYR A 83 -10.95 32.84 -12.95
N ALA A 84 -12.28 32.62 -12.87
CA ALA A 84 -12.90 31.34 -13.22
C ALA A 84 -12.68 30.98 -14.69
N ARG A 85 -12.86 31.95 -15.60
CA ARG A 85 -12.63 31.74 -17.05
C ARG A 85 -11.17 31.45 -17.37
N ARG A 86 -10.21 32.05 -16.65
CA ARG A 86 -8.79 31.77 -16.86
C ARG A 86 -8.45 30.31 -16.51
N ILE A 87 -8.99 29.79 -15.41
CA ILE A 87 -8.80 28.37 -15.04
C ILE A 87 -9.42 27.43 -16.08
N GLU A 88 -10.60 27.78 -16.61
CA GLU A 88 -11.27 26.99 -17.64
C GLU A 88 -10.52 27.00 -18.98
N LEU A 89 -9.92 28.12 -19.37
CA LEU A 89 -9.20 28.28 -20.63
C LEU A 89 -7.77 27.74 -20.60
N GLU A 90 -7.13 27.76 -19.43
CA GLU A 90 -5.73 27.35 -19.24
C GLU A 90 -5.62 26.26 -18.16
N PRO A 91 -6.30 25.11 -18.31
CA PRO A 91 -6.25 24.06 -17.29
C PRO A 91 -4.82 23.53 -17.11
N LEU A 92 -4.50 23.11 -15.89
CA LEU A 92 -3.25 22.40 -15.62
C LEU A 92 -3.22 21.09 -16.43
N SER A 93 -2.12 20.86 -17.15
CA SER A 93 -1.94 19.63 -17.92
C SER A 93 -1.32 18.54 -17.06
N TYR A 94 -0.32 18.90 -16.25
CA TYR A 94 0.39 17.99 -15.34
C TYR A 94 0.61 18.63 -13.97
N TRP A 95 0.89 17.82 -12.94
CA TRP A 95 1.23 18.31 -11.61
C TRP A 95 2.49 19.19 -11.61
N GLN A 96 3.48 18.81 -12.40
CA GLN A 96 4.76 19.50 -12.52
C GLN A 96 4.63 20.93 -13.08
N ASP A 97 3.56 21.22 -13.81
CA ASP A 97 3.29 22.58 -14.35
C ASP A 97 3.01 23.61 -13.24
N ALA A 98 2.80 23.14 -12.01
CA ALA A 98 2.65 23.95 -10.80
C ALA A 98 3.71 23.62 -9.73
N GLY A 99 4.75 22.85 -10.09
CA GLY A 99 5.80 22.40 -9.17
C GLY A 99 5.39 21.24 -8.25
N PHE A 100 4.22 20.62 -8.48
CA PHE A 100 3.76 19.46 -7.72
C PHE A 100 4.26 18.17 -8.33
N THR A 101 4.30 17.13 -7.51
CA THR A 101 4.40 15.72 -7.97
C THR A 101 3.05 15.05 -7.77
N PRO A 102 2.72 14.00 -8.55
CA PRO A 102 1.48 13.27 -8.36
C PRO A 102 1.33 12.83 -6.89
N PRO A 103 0.22 13.15 -6.22
CA PRO A 103 0.02 12.76 -4.82
C PRO A 103 -0.17 11.25 -4.66
N PHE A 104 -0.70 10.63 -5.70
CA PHE A 104 -0.91 9.20 -5.83
C PHE A 104 -0.41 8.76 -7.19
N VAL A 105 0.27 7.61 -7.24
CA VAL A 105 0.79 7.03 -8.48
C VAL A 105 -0.07 5.82 -8.83
N TYR A 106 -0.59 5.82 -10.06
CA TYR A 106 -1.41 4.76 -10.60
C TYR A 106 -0.69 4.02 -11.73
N ASP A 107 -0.84 2.71 -11.77
CA ASP A 107 -0.37 1.90 -12.90
C ASP A 107 -1.21 2.12 -14.17
N GLU A 108 -0.87 1.42 -15.24
CA GLU A 108 -1.56 1.51 -16.54
C GLU A 108 -3.03 1.14 -16.51
N LEU A 109 -3.45 0.38 -15.50
CA LEU A 109 -4.83 -0.05 -15.30
C LEU A 109 -5.61 0.89 -14.36
N GLY A 110 -4.97 1.94 -13.84
CA GLY A 110 -5.59 2.87 -12.90
C GLY A 110 -5.64 2.35 -11.46
N ILE A 111 -4.85 1.31 -11.14
CA ILE A 111 -4.71 0.80 -9.78
C ILE A 111 -3.70 1.64 -9.02
N LEU A 112 -4.03 1.97 -7.78
CA LEU A 112 -3.15 2.72 -6.89
C LEU A 112 -1.91 1.89 -6.53
N VAL A 113 -0.73 2.36 -6.92
CA VAL A 113 0.56 1.70 -6.66
C VAL A 113 1.28 2.33 -5.48
N SER A 114 1.19 3.65 -5.34
CA SER A 114 1.91 4.38 -4.29
C SER A 114 1.20 5.66 -3.86
N CYS A 115 1.31 5.98 -2.57
CA CYS A 115 0.90 7.26 -2.02
C CYS A 115 2.17 8.09 -1.74
N VAL A 116 2.31 9.21 -2.43
CA VAL A 116 3.44 10.14 -2.29
C VAL A 116 3.08 11.26 -1.31
N HIS A 117 1.89 11.84 -1.46
CA HIS A 117 1.42 12.95 -0.64
C HIS A 117 0.01 12.66 -0.11
N PRO A 118 -0.13 12.09 1.11
CA PRO A 118 -1.44 11.77 1.67
C PRO A 118 -2.25 13.02 2.09
N THR A 119 -1.63 14.20 2.11
CA THR A 119 -2.24 15.46 2.58
C THR A 119 -1.88 16.64 1.67
N VAL A 120 -2.71 17.69 1.71
CA VAL A 120 -2.41 18.96 1.02
C VAL A 120 -1.14 19.60 1.58
N ALA A 121 -0.94 19.56 2.89
CA ALA A 121 0.23 20.16 3.52
C ALA A 121 1.55 19.51 3.07
N SER A 122 1.61 18.18 2.96
CA SER A 122 2.80 17.49 2.45
C SER A 122 3.07 17.83 0.99
N ALA A 123 2.03 17.84 0.15
CA ALA A 123 2.15 18.19 -1.26
C ALA A 123 2.63 19.64 -1.47
N VAL A 124 2.04 20.60 -0.73
CA VAL A 124 2.41 22.02 -0.82
C VAL A 124 3.84 22.26 -0.31
N ARG A 125 4.26 21.62 0.79
CA ARG A 125 5.65 21.71 1.28
C ARG A 125 6.65 21.20 0.23
N ALA A 126 6.36 20.06 -0.38
CA ALA A 126 7.18 19.51 -1.45
C ALA A 126 7.22 20.46 -2.65
N ALA A 127 6.08 21.02 -3.09
CA ALA A 127 6.02 21.97 -4.19
C ALA A 127 6.81 23.26 -3.92
N VAL A 128 6.68 23.83 -2.71
CA VAL A 128 7.46 25.01 -2.29
C VAL A 128 8.97 24.73 -2.32
N ALA A 129 9.38 23.53 -1.92
CA ALA A 129 10.77 23.11 -1.97
C ALA A 129 11.24 22.95 -3.44
N THR A 130 10.48 22.23 -4.27
CA THR A 130 10.77 22.01 -5.70
C THR A 130 10.90 23.32 -6.46
N LEU A 131 9.92 24.21 -6.35
CA LEU A 131 9.95 25.53 -6.98
C LEU A 131 11.14 26.38 -6.49
N GLY A 132 11.54 26.20 -5.23
CA GLY A 132 12.70 26.89 -4.64
C GLY A 132 14.06 26.41 -5.16
N GLN A 133 14.13 25.26 -5.84
CA GLN A 133 15.37 24.78 -6.46
C GLN A 133 15.76 25.57 -7.72
N PHE A 134 14.82 26.36 -8.27
CA PHE A 134 14.98 27.08 -9.53
C PHE A 134 14.73 28.59 -9.34
N PRO A 135 15.56 29.29 -8.53
CA PRO A 135 15.30 30.67 -8.14
C PRO A 135 15.38 31.69 -9.29
N GLU A 136 16.02 31.32 -10.40
CA GLU A 136 16.16 32.17 -11.60
C GLU A 136 14.88 32.22 -12.46
N SER A 137 13.93 31.29 -12.24
CA SER A 137 12.65 31.28 -12.97
C SER A 137 11.66 32.22 -12.29
N GLU A 138 11.32 33.33 -12.97
CA GLU A 138 10.30 34.27 -12.49
C GLU A 138 8.94 33.60 -12.28
N GLU A 139 8.58 32.66 -13.17
CA GLU A 139 7.34 31.89 -13.08
C GLU A 139 7.32 31.02 -11.81
N PHE A 140 8.38 30.26 -11.54
CA PHE A 140 8.45 29.42 -10.34
C PHE A 140 8.56 30.24 -9.06
N ALA A 141 9.25 31.38 -9.10
CA ALA A 141 9.29 32.33 -7.99
C ALA A 141 7.89 32.88 -7.66
N ALA A 142 7.09 33.23 -8.68
CA ALA A 142 5.72 33.69 -8.52
C ALA A 142 4.82 32.57 -7.96
N MET A 143 4.90 31.35 -8.51
CA MET A 143 4.13 30.20 -7.99
C MET A 143 4.46 29.88 -6.53
N ARG A 144 5.74 29.92 -6.18
CA ARG A 144 6.20 29.72 -4.80
C ARG A 144 5.68 30.81 -3.87
N ALA A 145 5.67 32.07 -4.30
CA ALA A 145 5.12 33.18 -3.53
C ALA A 145 3.61 33.03 -3.32
N ASN A 146 2.88 32.60 -4.34
CA ASN A 146 1.45 32.31 -4.24
C ASN A 146 1.17 31.22 -3.20
N LEU A 147 1.89 30.09 -3.27
CA LEU A 147 1.76 29.00 -2.29
C LEU A 147 2.09 29.47 -0.86
N LEU A 148 3.16 30.24 -0.66
CA LEU A 148 3.52 30.74 0.66
C LEU A 148 2.54 31.78 1.22
N THR A 149 1.77 32.44 0.35
CA THR A 149 0.71 33.36 0.73
C THR A 149 -0.55 32.60 1.11
N ALA A 150 -0.92 31.59 0.32
CA ALA A 150 -2.11 30.76 0.52
C ALA A 150 -1.95 29.75 1.68
N TYR A 151 -0.73 29.24 1.87
CA TYR A 151 -0.37 28.19 2.82
C TYR A 151 0.87 28.62 3.64
N PRO A 152 0.73 29.56 4.59
CA PRO A 152 1.88 30.11 5.34
C PRO A 152 2.70 29.06 6.12
N HIS A 153 2.05 27.99 6.57
CA HIS A 153 2.65 26.85 7.28
C HIS A 153 3.61 26.03 6.40
N ALA A 154 3.61 26.22 5.08
CA ALA A 154 4.52 25.54 4.17
C ALA A 154 5.94 26.15 4.16
N ARG A 155 6.19 27.25 4.89
CA ARG A 155 7.54 27.78 5.10
C ARG A 155 8.37 26.77 5.91
N ALA A 156 9.40 26.21 5.31
CA ALA A 156 10.35 25.39 6.05
C ALA A 156 11.01 26.21 7.18
N PRO A 157 11.19 25.64 8.39
CA PRO A 157 12.05 26.26 9.39
C PRO A 157 13.47 26.38 8.81
N THR A 158 14.02 27.59 8.86
CA THR A 158 15.35 27.89 8.32
C THR A 158 16.42 27.26 9.21
N ALA A 159 16.82 26.03 8.91
CA ALA A 159 18.05 25.42 9.42
C ALA A 159 18.55 24.35 8.44
N MET A 160 19.57 24.73 7.67
CA MET A 160 20.37 23.84 6.84
C MET A 160 21.65 23.49 7.62
N HIS A 161 22.01 22.20 7.68
CA HIS A 161 23.36 21.61 7.42
C HIS A 161 23.42 20.16 7.92
N PRO A 162 24.24 19.26 7.33
CA PRO A 162 24.66 19.11 5.94
C PRO A 162 24.22 17.77 5.32
N ARG A 163 24.31 17.66 3.98
CA ARG A 163 24.21 16.39 3.25
C ARG A 163 25.43 15.51 3.58
N VAL A 164 25.19 14.30 4.07
CA VAL A 164 26.10 13.16 3.96
C VAL A 164 25.28 12.02 3.35
N GLY A 165 25.84 11.37 2.34
CA GLY A 165 25.16 10.41 1.49
C GLY A 165 24.74 9.10 2.16
N ASP A 166 24.04 8.33 1.33
CA ASP A 166 23.38 7.04 1.51
C ASP A 166 21.93 7.02 2.00
N MET A 167 21.16 6.18 1.30
CA MET A 167 19.71 6.04 1.26
C MET A 167 19.11 5.60 2.62
N ASP A 168 18.82 6.54 3.53
CA ASP A 168 18.25 6.14 4.82
C ASP A 168 17.31 7.18 5.48
N THR A 169 16.56 7.95 4.69
CA THR A 169 15.66 9.01 5.24
C THR A 169 14.17 8.67 5.30
N ASP A 170 13.76 7.44 4.97
CA ASP A 170 12.33 7.05 4.93
C ASP A 170 11.84 6.19 6.11
N LEU A 171 12.69 5.83 7.07
CA LEU A 171 12.31 5.00 8.21
C LEU A 171 11.89 5.83 9.44
N LEU A 172 10.67 5.59 9.95
CA LEU A 172 10.23 6.11 11.24
C LEU A 172 11.03 5.39 12.33
N THR A 173 11.97 6.05 12.99
CA THR A 173 12.72 5.40 14.08
C THR A 173 11.88 5.30 15.35
N ARG A 174 12.07 4.22 16.12
CA ARG A 174 11.42 4.04 17.43
C ARG A 174 11.66 5.23 18.36
N SER A 175 12.87 5.80 18.34
CA SER A 175 13.23 6.98 19.14
C SER A 175 12.49 8.24 18.69
N ALA A 176 12.32 8.47 17.39
CA ALA A 176 11.52 9.58 16.87
C ALA A 176 10.04 9.43 17.26
N HIS A 177 9.50 8.21 17.21
CA HIS A 177 8.12 7.95 17.63
C HIS A 177 7.92 8.17 19.14
N LEU A 178 8.85 7.74 19.99
CA LEU A 178 8.81 8.02 21.43
C LEU A 178 8.91 9.52 21.75
N ALA A 179 9.75 10.26 21.00
CA ALA A 179 9.85 11.71 21.12
C ALA A 179 8.53 12.41 20.73
N LEU A 180 7.86 11.92 19.69
CA LEU A 180 6.54 12.39 19.27
C LEU A 180 5.48 12.15 20.36
N LEU A 181 5.41 10.94 20.93
CA LEU A 181 4.49 10.63 22.04
C LEU A 181 4.77 11.51 23.26
N SER A 182 6.05 11.79 23.55
CA SER A 182 6.44 12.67 24.66
C SER A 182 5.99 14.12 24.42
N ARG A 183 6.14 14.62 23.19
CA ARG A 183 5.62 15.94 22.78
C ARG A 183 4.10 16.00 22.88
N ALA A 184 3.41 14.96 22.39
CA ALA A 184 1.96 14.85 22.44
C ALA A 184 1.44 14.85 23.88
N ARG A 185 2.07 14.07 24.76
CA ARG A 185 1.76 14.05 26.19
C ARG A 185 1.93 15.43 26.83
N LYS A 186 3.07 16.09 26.59
CA LYS A 186 3.34 17.43 27.13
C LYS A 186 2.28 18.44 26.67
N ALA A 187 1.82 18.34 25.42
CA ALA A 187 0.78 19.21 24.90
C ALA A 187 -0.59 19.01 25.57
N ILE A 188 -0.90 17.78 25.99
CA ILE A 188 -2.11 17.46 26.74
C ILE A 188 -1.99 17.93 28.20
N GLU A 189 -0.82 17.79 28.82
CA GLU A 189 -0.58 18.19 30.21
C GLU A 189 -0.60 19.72 30.40
N THR A 190 -0.08 20.48 29.42
CA THR A 190 0.00 21.96 29.49
C THR A 190 -0.54 22.64 28.22
N PRO A 191 -1.88 22.62 27.99
CA PRO A 191 -2.46 23.08 26.73
C PRO A 191 -2.38 24.61 26.53
N GLY A 192 -2.32 25.39 27.61
CA GLY A 192 -2.25 26.86 27.55
C GLY A 192 -0.89 27.43 27.15
N GLU A 193 0.16 26.61 27.10
CA GLU A 193 1.51 27.01 26.71
C GLU A 193 1.85 26.66 25.26
N LEU A 194 0.96 25.93 24.55
CA LEU A 194 1.18 25.61 23.14
C LEU A 194 0.64 26.73 22.24
N ASP A 195 1.56 27.37 21.52
CA ASP A 195 1.20 28.19 20.38
C ASP A 195 0.51 27.33 19.29
N ASP A 196 -0.27 27.99 18.44
CA ASP A 196 -1.08 27.32 17.43
C ASP A 196 -0.24 26.66 16.32
N ASP A 197 0.95 27.17 16.01
CA ASP A 197 1.86 26.61 15.00
C ASP A 197 2.51 25.31 15.51
N VAL A 198 2.93 25.27 16.77
CA VAL A 198 3.45 24.08 17.44
C VAL A 198 2.36 23.03 17.59
N ARG A 199 1.12 23.43 17.87
CA ARG A 199 -0.04 22.52 17.93
C ARG A 199 -0.30 21.89 16.57
N ASN A 200 -0.33 22.67 15.49
CA ASN A 200 -0.56 22.17 14.14
C ASN A 200 0.59 21.27 13.67
N THR A 201 1.84 21.62 13.98
CA THR A 201 3.01 20.78 13.68
C THR A 201 2.92 19.44 14.40
N LEU A 202 2.47 19.43 15.66
CA LEU A 202 2.29 18.21 16.42
C LEU A 202 1.17 17.32 15.83
N ILE A 203 0.08 17.92 15.34
CA ILE A 203 -0.98 17.19 14.65
C ILE A 203 -0.44 16.55 13.36
N ASP A 204 0.26 17.31 12.52
CA ASP A 204 0.90 16.82 11.30
C ASP A 204 1.86 15.64 11.58
N ASP A 205 2.67 15.75 12.63
CA ASP A 205 3.61 14.70 13.02
C ASP A 205 2.88 13.43 13.49
N ILE A 206 1.76 13.58 14.23
CA ILE A 206 0.90 12.47 14.67
C ILE A 206 0.24 11.78 13.48
N ASP A 207 -0.30 12.53 12.52
CA ASP A 207 -0.95 11.99 11.32
C ASP A 207 0.05 11.25 10.43
N ALA A 208 1.26 11.80 10.27
CA ALA A 208 2.33 11.15 9.53
C ALA A 208 2.79 9.85 10.20
N ALA A 209 2.93 9.84 11.53
CA ALA A 209 3.25 8.62 12.27
C ALA A 209 2.12 7.58 12.16
N THR A 210 0.87 8.00 12.26
CA THR A 210 -0.31 7.12 12.14
C THR A 210 -0.38 6.46 10.77
N THR A 211 -0.18 7.25 9.71
CA THR A 211 -0.18 6.74 8.33
C THR A 211 0.92 5.69 8.15
N ARG A 212 2.14 5.96 8.63
CA ARG A 212 3.26 5.01 8.53
C ARG A 212 3.03 3.71 9.29
N LEU A 213 2.48 3.79 10.50
CA LEU A 213 2.11 2.62 11.29
C LEU A 213 1.00 1.80 10.62
N ALA A 214 0.11 2.46 9.85
CA ALA A 214 -0.94 1.78 9.11
C ALA A 214 -0.44 1.07 7.84
N THR A 215 0.60 1.60 7.19
CA THR A 215 1.09 1.07 5.91
C THR A 215 2.33 0.19 6.02
N CYS A 216 3.01 0.18 7.17
CA CYS A 216 4.22 -0.61 7.41
C CYS A 216 4.01 -1.54 8.61
N PRO A 217 3.90 -2.88 8.39
CA PRO A 217 3.72 -3.84 9.47
C PRO A 217 4.87 -3.83 10.48
N LEU A 218 6.09 -3.51 10.02
CA LEU A 218 7.28 -3.37 10.86
C LEU A 218 7.96 -2.00 10.61
N PRO A 219 7.48 -0.92 11.24
CA PRO A 219 7.88 0.47 10.94
C PRO A 219 9.33 0.80 11.31
N TRP A 220 9.96 -0.01 12.16
CA TRP A 220 11.37 0.09 12.55
C TRP A 220 11.91 -1.32 12.83
N PRO A 221 13.24 -1.51 12.75
CA PRO A 221 13.83 -2.79 13.06
C PRO A 221 13.50 -3.25 14.48
N LEU A 222 13.16 -4.52 14.63
CA LEU A 222 12.80 -5.14 15.90
C LEU A 222 13.67 -6.37 16.13
N MET A 223 14.41 -6.35 17.24
CA MET A 223 15.01 -7.56 17.77
C MET A 223 13.92 -8.40 18.41
N VAL A 224 13.79 -9.65 17.97
CA VAL A 224 12.90 -10.63 18.58
C VAL A 224 13.70 -11.85 19.00
N HIS A 225 13.27 -12.45 20.11
CA HIS A 225 13.76 -13.74 20.59
C HIS A 225 12.84 -14.81 20.02
N VAL A 226 13.42 -15.79 19.33
CA VAL A 226 12.71 -16.92 18.74
C VAL A 226 13.08 -18.18 19.51
N GLY A 227 12.08 -18.97 19.89
CA GLY A 227 12.26 -20.28 20.51
C GLY A 227 11.63 -21.35 19.64
N SER A 228 12.30 -22.48 19.46
CA SER A 228 11.75 -23.64 18.77
C SER A 228 11.82 -24.85 19.68
N ILE A 229 10.73 -25.62 19.75
CA ILE A 229 10.66 -26.88 20.47
C ILE A 229 10.38 -27.97 19.43
N GLU A 230 11.33 -28.88 19.26
CA GLU A 230 11.21 -30.05 18.40
C GLU A 230 10.72 -31.24 19.25
N HIS A 231 9.62 -31.86 18.83
CA HIS A 231 9.00 -33.01 19.50
C HIS A 231 8.48 -34.02 18.46
N GLU A 232 7.93 -35.16 18.91
CA GLU A 232 7.59 -36.29 18.01
C GLU A 232 6.53 -35.94 16.95
N GLU A 233 5.65 -34.98 17.23
CA GLU A 233 4.55 -34.57 16.34
C GLU A 233 4.91 -33.37 15.44
N GLY A 234 6.08 -32.76 15.62
CA GLY A 234 6.51 -31.61 14.82
C GLY A 234 7.34 -30.59 15.59
N VAL A 235 7.26 -29.34 15.14
CA VAL A 235 8.02 -28.21 15.71
C VAL A 235 7.06 -27.10 16.10
N ASN A 236 7.15 -26.66 17.36
CA ASN A 236 6.48 -25.46 17.83
C ASN A 236 7.44 -24.28 17.84
N HIS A 237 7.01 -23.15 17.29
CA HIS A 237 7.78 -21.90 17.28
C HIS A 237 7.12 -20.85 18.17
N TYR A 238 7.95 -20.14 18.93
CA TYR A 238 7.58 -19.08 19.85
C TYR A 238 8.38 -17.83 19.51
N ILE A 239 7.75 -16.66 19.61
CA ILE A 239 8.40 -15.39 19.31
C ILE A 239 8.02 -14.38 20.40
N ALA A 240 9.03 -13.68 20.93
CA ALA A 240 8.82 -12.61 21.90
C ALA A 240 9.80 -11.46 21.71
N VAL A 241 9.42 -10.26 22.17
CA VAL A 241 10.29 -9.06 22.10
C VAL A 241 11.36 -8.99 23.20
N THR A 242 11.32 -9.91 24.16
CA THR A 242 12.28 -10.01 25.26
C THR A 242 12.52 -11.47 25.62
N ASP A 243 13.74 -11.79 26.02
CA ASP A 243 14.13 -13.11 26.51
C ASP A 243 13.18 -13.66 27.59
N GLN A 244 12.91 -12.88 28.64
CA GLN A 244 12.00 -13.27 29.73
C GLN A 244 10.60 -13.66 29.24
N ALA A 245 10.06 -12.96 28.24
CA ALA A 245 8.75 -13.26 27.68
C ALA A 245 8.78 -14.52 26.81
N LEU A 246 9.91 -14.79 26.13
CA LEU A 246 10.11 -16.04 25.40
C LEU A 246 10.21 -17.22 26.37
N THR A 247 11.04 -17.10 27.42
CA THR A 247 11.19 -18.12 28.46
C THR A 247 9.86 -18.45 29.10
N ARG A 248 9.01 -17.45 29.35
CA ARG A 248 7.66 -17.67 29.86
C ARG A 248 6.77 -18.48 28.90
N GLN A 249 6.78 -18.18 27.61
CA GLN A 249 6.00 -18.95 26.62
C GLN A 249 6.45 -20.41 26.55
N ILE A 250 7.77 -20.65 26.57
CA ILE A 250 8.34 -22.00 26.59
C ILE A 250 7.99 -22.69 27.93
N ALA A 251 8.05 -21.98 29.05
CA ALA A 251 7.66 -22.52 30.35
C ALA A 251 6.17 -22.88 30.40
N ASP A 252 5.30 -22.10 29.77
CA ASP A 252 3.86 -22.40 29.69
C ASP A 252 3.61 -23.70 28.90
N TYR A 253 4.35 -23.94 27.81
CA TYR A 253 4.36 -25.24 27.12
C TYR A 253 4.84 -26.35 28.06
N CYS A 254 6.00 -26.20 28.71
CA CYS A 254 6.52 -27.20 29.64
C CYS A 254 5.56 -27.50 30.78
N ARG A 255 4.80 -26.51 31.28
CA ARG A 255 3.77 -26.71 32.33
C ARG A 255 2.58 -27.50 31.82
N GLU A 256 2.15 -27.25 30.58
CA GLU A 256 1.06 -27.99 29.94
C GLU A 256 1.40 -29.47 29.79
N PHE A 257 2.63 -29.77 29.36
CA PHE A 257 3.11 -31.12 29.12
C PHE A 257 3.89 -31.73 30.31
N TRP A 258 3.88 -31.08 31.48
CA TRP A 258 4.63 -31.53 32.65
C TRP A 258 4.26 -32.94 33.13
N PHE A 259 3.06 -33.41 32.79
CA PHE A 259 2.62 -34.76 33.13
C PHE A 259 3.38 -35.86 32.36
N GLU A 260 4.12 -35.52 31.31
CA GLU A 260 4.89 -36.46 30.49
C GLU A 260 6.25 -36.81 31.14
N ILE A 261 6.71 -35.99 32.09
CA ILE A 261 7.91 -36.27 32.88
C ILE A 261 7.55 -36.86 34.26
N ASP A 262 8.38 -37.78 34.75
CA ASP A 262 8.20 -38.40 36.08
C ASP A 262 8.80 -37.52 37.19
N ASP A 263 8.24 -36.31 37.36
CA ASP A 263 8.62 -35.36 38.41
C ASP A 263 7.46 -35.10 39.37
N ALA A 264 7.70 -35.26 40.68
CA ALA A 264 6.70 -35.04 41.72
C ALA A 264 6.53 -33.55 42.11
N CYS A 265 7.37 -32.66 41.57
CA CYS A 265 7.28 -31.22 41.84
C CYS A 265 6.09 -30.61 41.09
N ASP A 266 5.33 -29.76 41.79
CA ASP A 266 4.29 -28.94 41.17
C ASP A 266 4.93 -27.79 40.37
N PRO A 267 4.79 -27.77 39.03
CA PRO A 267 5.46 -26.77 38.19
C PRO A 267 4.88 -25.37 38.33
N SER A 268 3.72 -25.21 38.98
CA SER A 268 3.13 -23.89 39.26
C SER A 268 3.89 -23.11 40.33
N HIS A 269 4.72 -23.79 41.12
CA HIS A 269 5.52 -23.19 42.20
C HIS A 269 6.97 -22.89 41.78
N LEU A 270 7.34 -23.26 40.55
CA LEU A 270 8.68 -23.07 40.00
C LEU A 270 8.72 -21.81 39.12
N ASP A 271 9.86 -21.11 39.13
CA ASP A 271 10.12 -20.04 38.17
C ASP A 271 10.27 -20.58 36.74
N ASP A 272 10.04 -19.71 35.75
CA ASP A 272 9.98 -20.08 34.33
C ASP A 272 11.28 -20.74 33.84
N GLU A 273 12.46 -20.24 34.26
CA GLU A 273 13.75 -20.83 33.89
C GLU A 273 13.94 -22.24 34.47
N THR A 274 13.51 -22.45 35.71
CA THR A 274 13.60 -23.74 36.40
C THR A 274 12.63 -24.75 35.78
N VAL A 275 11.41 -24.33 35.42
CA VAL A 275 10.46 -25.19 34.68
C VAL A 275 11.09 -25.67 33.37
N VAL A 276 11.55 -24.75 32.52
CA VAL A 276 12.14 -25.11 31.22
C VAL A 276 13.33 -26.05 31.40
N ARG A 277 14.23 -25.74 32.34
CA ARG A 277 15.41 -26.57 32.60
C ARG A 277 15.04 -27.98 33.04
N GLU A 278 14.16 -28.12 34.02
CA GLU A 278 13.83 -29.44 34.59
C GLU A 278 13.00 -30.30 33.62
N TYR A 279 12.14 -29.68 32.81
CA TYR A 279 11.38 -30.37 31.77
C TYR A 279 12.30 -31.01 30.72
N PHE A 280 13.11 -30.21 30.03
CA PHE A 280 14.00 -30.74 28.97
C PHE A 280 15.14 -31.62 29.52
N ARG A 281 15.52 -31.48 30.80
CA ARG A 281 16.44 -32.43 31.46
C ARG A 281 15.84 -33.83 31.55
N GLN A 282 14.53 -33.93 31.76
CA GLN A 282 13.82 -35.19 31.99
C GLN A 282 13.10 -35.71 30.75
N HIS A 283 13.01 -34.89 29.71
CA HIS A 283 12.40 -35.22 28.43
C HIS A 283 13.42 -35.17 27.28
N PRO A 284 14.39 -36.12 27.21
CA PRO A 284 15.53 -36.04 26.30
C PRO A 284 15.19 -36.22 24.81
N ASN A 285 13.96 -36.65 24.51
CA ASN A 285 13.47 -36.79 23.13
C ASN A 285 12.97 -35.47 22.55
N GLU A 286 12.78 -34.44 23.39
CA GLU A 286 12.43 -33.10 22.95
C GLU A 286 13.61 -32.17 23.13
N VAL A 287 13.80 -31.29 22.15
CA VAL A 287 14.89 -30.33 22.16
C VAL A 287 14.31 -28.94 21.98
N HIS A 288 14.75 -28.01 22.82
CA HIS A 288 14.49 -26.59 22.59
C HIS A 288 15.76 -25.89 22.12
N SER A 289 15.57 -24.90 21.25
CA SER A 289 16.59 -23.95 20.85
C SER A 289 16.04 -22.54 20.95
N THR A 290 16.91 -21.58 21.24
CA THR A 290 16.57 -20.16 21.26
C THR A 290 17.57 -19.39 20.41
N ASP A 291 17.06 -18.46 19.63
CA ASP A 291 17.87 -17.54 18.84
C ASP A 291 17.35 -16.10 18.96
N VAL A 292 18.16 -15.15 18.51
CA VAL A 292 17.83 -13.73 18.48
C VAL A 292 17.86 -13.27 17.04
N GLU A 293 16.68 -12.95 16.52
CA GLU A 293 16.48 -12.55 15.14
C GLU A 293 16.26 -11.04 15.02
N HIS A 294 16.83 -10.45 13.98
CA HIS A 294 16.64 -9.04 13.66
C HIS A 294 15.62 -8.92 12.53
N LEU A 295 14.38 -8.59 12.89
CA LEU A 295 13.35 -8.25 11.90
C LEU A 295 13.65 -6.84 11.38
N ALA A 296 14.03 -6.75 10.10
CA ALA A 296 14.18 -5.47 9.43
C ALA A 296 12.82 -5.02 8.84
N PRO A 297 12.58 -3.71 8.71
CA PRO A 297 11.49 -3.20 7.89
C PRO A 297 11.71 -3.70 6.48
N GLU A 298 10.93 -4.69 6.03
CA GLU A 298 10.93 -5.00 4.61
C GLU A 298 10.22 -3.86 3.88
N PRO A 299 10.84 -3.27 2.84
CA PRO A 299 10.07 -2.42 1.95
C PRO A 299 8.93 -3.28 1.42
N ALA A 300 7.70 -2.75 1.47
CA ALA A 300 6.57 -3.41 0.85
C ALA A 300 7.00 -3.87 -0.55
N ILE A 301 7.00 -5.19 -0.80
CA ILE A 301 7.47 -5.77 -2.05
C ILE A 301 6.80 -4.98 -3.17
N ALA A 302 7.60 -4.31 -4.00
CA ALA A 302 7.07 -3.52 -5.09
C ALA A 302 6.16 -4.45 -5.91
N PRO A 303 4.87 -4.10 -6.13
CA PRO A 303 3.93 -4.96 -6.83
C PRO A 303 4.42 -5.43 -8.22
N GLY A 304 5.39 -4.72 -8.81
CA GLY A 304 6.01 -5.06 -10.09
C GLY A 304 7.10 -6.15 -10.07
N LEU A 305 7.44 -6.72 -8.90
CA LEU A 305 8.35 -7.88 -8.81
C LEU A 305 7.62 -9.23 -8.95
N LEU A 306 6.30 -9.21 -8.77
CA LEU A 306 5.42 -10.29 -9.18
C LEU A 306 4.96 -9.97 -10.59
N GLY A 307 5.46 -10.70 -11.60
CA GLY A 307 4.89 -10.62 -12.94
C GLY A 307 3.40 -10.93 -12.86
N THR A 308 2.54 -9.92 -13.05
CA THR A 308 1.09 -10.12 -13.10
C THR A 308 0.73 -10.70 -14.45
N ASP A 309 1.09 -11.96 -14.65
CA ASP A 309 0.69 -12.66 -15.85
C ASP A 309 -0.83 -12.87 -15.77
N LYS A 310 -1.54 -12.52 -16.84
CA LYS A 310 -3.00 -12.67 -16.88
C LYS A 310 -3.33 -14.15 -16.94
N VAL A 311 -4.06 -14.66 -15.96
CA VAL A 311 -4.49 -16.07 -15.90
C VAL A 311 -5.99 -16.17 -16.21
N LEU A 312 -6.37 -16.98 -17.20
CA LEU A 312 -7.77 -17.35 -17.42
C LEU A 312 -8.08 -18.57 -16.55
N LEU A 313 -9.12 -18.50 -15.71
CA LEU A 313 -9.59 -19.65 -14.95
C LEU A 313 -10.70 -20.36 -15.71
N LEU A 314 -10.56 -21.68 -15.90
CA LEU A 314 -11.60 -22.56 -16.41
C LEU A 314 -11.95 -23.65 -15.40
N ASP A 315 -13.22 -23.98 -15.34
CA ASP A 315 -13.74 -25.13 -14.62
C ASP A 315 -13.37 -26.43 -15.37
N ASN A 316 -13.01 -27.50 -14.64
CA ASN A 316 -12.66 -28.78 -15.26
C ASN A 316 -13.82 -29.42 -16.05
N ARG A 317 -15.07 -28.97 -15.90
CA ARG A 317 -16.20 -29.36 -16.78
C ARG A 317 -16.02 -28.98 -18.25
N HIS A 318 -15.08 -28.09 -18.56
CA HIS A 318 -14.78 -27.68 -19.93
C HIS A 318 -13.74 -28.58 -20.62
N ILE A 319 -13.18 -29.56 -19.92
CA ILE A 319 -12.27 -30.56 -20.47
C ILE A 319 -12.82 -31.97 -20.26
N SER A 320 -12.42 -32.90 -21.12
CA SER A 320 -12.76 -34.30 -21.04
C SER A 320 -11.92 -35.01 -19.97
N SER A 321 -12.40 -36.17 -19.51
CA SER A 321 -11.66 -37.04 -18.59
C SER A 321 -10.34 -37.56 -19.18
N GLU A 322 -10.25 -37.64 -20.52
CA GLU A 322 -9.04 -38.01 -21.23
C GLU A 322 -7.99 -36.90 -21.12
N THR A 323 -8.39 -35.65 -21.33
CA THR A 323 -7.55 -34.46 -21.13
C THR A 323 -7.11 -34.30 -19.68
N ASP A 324 -7.98 -34.55 -18.71
CA ASP A 324 -7.65 -34.52 -17.28
C ASP A 324 -6.52 -35.52 -16.93
N SER A 325 -6.60 -36.73 -17.50
CA SER A 325 -5.58 -37.78 -17.33
C SER A 325 -4.24 -37.36 -17.94
N HIS A 326 -4.27 -36.75 -19.12
CA HIS A 326 -3.07 -36.20 -19.77
C HIS A 326 -2.43 -35.05 -18.97
N LEU A 327 -3.21 -34.15 -18.38
CA LEU A 327 -2.67 -33.06 -17.56
C LEU A 327 -1.96 -33.57 -16.30
N LEU A 328 -2.53 -34.60 -15.67
CA LEU A 328 -1.90 -35.27 -14.54
C LEU A 328 -0.59 -35.98 -14.94
N GLU A 329 -0.58 -36.64 -16.10
CA GLU A 329 0.63 -37.28 -16.64
C GLU A 329 1.71 -36.24 -16.97
N TRP A 330 1.34 -35.19 -17.71
CA TRP A 330 2.24 -34.11 -18.13
C TRP A 330 2.84 -33.31 -16.97
N ALA A 331 2.08 -33.11 -15.89
CA ALA A 331 2.60 -32.50 -14.67
C ALA A 331 3.72 -33.32 -14.01
N ASN A 332 3.74 -34.64 -14.22
CA ASN A 332 4.71 -35.56 -13.60
C ASN A 332 5.95 -35.84 -14.47
N ILE A 333 5.84 -35.81 -15.80
CA ILE A 333 6.95 -36.11 -16.73
C ILE A 333 7.86 -34.89 -17.02
N GLY A 334 7.43 -33.68 -16.68
CA GLY A 334 8.25 -32.47 -16.75
C GLY A 334 8.42 -31.86 -18.15
N ARG A 335 9.16 -30.73 -18.21
CA ARG A 335 9.18 -29.75 -19.32
C ARG A 335 9.58 -30.25 -20.71
N MET A 336 10.30 -31.38 -20.81
CA MET A 336 10.93 -31.81 -22.06
C MET A 336 10.15 -32.90 -22.81
N GLU A 337 9.17 -33.52 -22.16
CA GLU A 337 8.44 -34.67 -22.69
C GLU A 337 6.95 -34.38 -22.91
N ALA A 338 6.42 -33.33 -22.28
CA ALA A 338 5.03 -32.89 -22.46
C ALA A 338 4.86 -31.88 -23.61
N PRO A 339 3.69 -31.86 -24.28
CA PRO A 339 3.37 -30.88 -25.32
C PRO A 339 3.14 -29.46 -24.79
N LEU A 340 2.79 -29.32 -23.50
CA LEU A 340 2.61 -28.04 -22.81
C LEU A 340 3.29 -28.05 -21.44
N PHE A 341 3.68 -26.86 -20.96
CA PHE A 341 4.13 -26.72 -19.58
C PHE A 341 2.92 -26.75 -18.64
N VAL A 342 2.81 -27.82 -17.86
CA VAL A 342 1.77 -28.02 -16.86
C VAL A 342 2.41 -28.04 -15.47
N THR A 343 1.86 -27.23 -14.56
CA THR A 343 2.21 -27.25 -13.14
C THR A 343 1.01 -27.72 -12.33
N ASP A 344 1.19 -28.77 -11.54
CA ASP A 344 0.20 -29.19 -10.55
C ASP A 344 0.24 -28.24 -9.35
N THR A 345 -0.93 -27.69 -8.99
CA THR A 345 -1.11 -26.79 -7.86
C THR A 345 -2.24 -27.31 -6.96
N PRO A 346 -2.33 -26.87 -5.69
CA PRO A 346 -3.42 -27.25 -4.80
C PRO A 346 -4.83 -26.93 -5.33
N VAL A 347 -4.92 -25.99 -6.28
CA VAL A 347 -6.18 -25.51 -6.87
C VAL A 347 -6.48 -26.12 -8.25
N GLY A 348 -5.52 -26.83 -8.86
CA GLY A 348 -5.68 -27.44 -10.17
C GLY A 348 -4.43 -27.33 -11.04
N TRP A 349 -4.59 -27.38 -12.36
CA TRP A 349 -3.45 -27.38 -13.29
C TRP A 349 -3.25 -26.00 -13.90
N LEU A 350 -2.06 -25.44 -13.73
CA LEU A 350 -1.64 -24.20 -14.38
C LEU A 350 -0.90 -24.56 -15.68
N LEU A 351 -1.39 -24.05 -16.79
CA LEU A 351 -0.83 -24.23 -18.12
C LEU A 351 -0.26 -22.90 -18.63
N SER A 352 0.95 -22.97 -19.17
CA SER A 352 1.56 -21.84 -19.88
C SER A 352 1.42 -22.03 -21.39
N ASP A 353 1.27 -20.94 -22.13
CA ASP A 353 1.29 -20.94 -23.61
C ASP A 353 2.69 -21.12 -24.21
N GLU A 354 3.66 -21.53 -23.39
CA GLU A 354 5.02 -21.81 -23.85
C GLU A 354 5.05 -23.16 -24.59
N PRO A 355 5.64 -23.21 -25.79
CA PRO A 355 5.67 -24.45 -26.58
C PRO A 355 6.53 -25.52 -25.88
N GLY A 356 5.95 -26.71 -25.70
CA GLY A 356 6.65 -27.91 -25.23
C GLY A 356 7.20 -28.77 -26.39
N CYS A 357 7.13 -30.09 -26.25
CA CYS A 357 7.59 -31.04 -27.27
C CYS A 357 6.70 -30.97 -28.54
N PRO A 358 7.26 -30.70 -29.74
CA PRO A 358 6.48 -30.40 -30.95
C PRO A 358 5.91 -31.63 -31.69
N PHE A 359 5.96 -32.83 -31.11
CA PHE A 359 5.61 -34.08 -31.79
C PHE A 359 4.29 -34.72 -31.33
N GLU A 360 3.61 -34.15 -30.35
CA GLU A 360 2.36 -34.67 -29.80
C GLU A 360 1.22 -33.66 -30.00
N GLU A 361 0.11 -34.13 -30.58
CA GLU A 361 -1.09 -33.30 -30.79
C GLU A 361 -1.83 -33.09 -29.47
N LEU A 362 -2.30 -31.86 -29.22
CA LEU A 362 -3.11 -31.56 -28.06
C LEU A 362 -4.52 -32.13 -28.23
N PRO A 363 -5.17 -32.61 -27.15
CA PRO A 363 -6.60 -32.92 -27.19
C PRO A 363 -7.43 -31.72 -27.67
N ASP A 364 -8.44 -31.97 -28.51
CA ASP A 364 -9.26 -30.93 -29.16
C ASP A 364 -9.91 -29.95 -28.17
N ASP A 365 -10.33 -30.41 -27.00
CA ASP A 365 -10.92 -29.58 -25.95
C ASP A 365 -9.89 -28.68 -25.26
N LEU A 366 -8.68 -29.17 -25.03
CA LEU A 366 -7.56 -28.41 -24.48
C LEU A 366 -7.05 -27.36 -25.46
N GLU A 367 -6.95 -27.71 -26.74
CA GLU A 367 -6.57 -26.75 -27.79
C GLU A 367 -7.57 -25.59 -27.88
N ARG A 368 -8.87 -25.89 -27.76
CA ARG A 368 -9.94 -24.88 -27.69
C ARG A 368 -9.84 -24.02 -26.44
N ALA A 369 -9.56 -24.61 -25.28
CA ALA A 369 -9.37 -23.89 -24.02
C ALA A 369 -8.16 -22.94 -24.08
N MET A 370 -7.02 -23.40 -24.60
CA MET A 370 -5.82 -22.57 -24.82
C MET A 370 -6.09 -21.45 -25.82
N THR A 371 -6.81 -21.73 -26.90
CA THR A 371 -7.21 -20.71 -27.88
C THR A 371 -8.11 -19.64 -27.24
N CYS A 372 -9.05 -20.05 -26.37
CA CYS A 372 -9.90 -19.12 -25.62
C CYS A 372 -9.05 -18.22 -24.70
N ALA A 373 -8.09 -18.79 -23.97
CA ALA A 373 -7.16 -18.03 -23.13
C ALA A 373 -6.37 -16.98 -23.93
N ARG A 374 -5.83 -17.36 -25.10
CA ARG A 374 -5.12 -16.43 -25.99
C ARG A 374 -6.02 -15.30 -26.49
N VAL A 375 -7.26 -15.59 -26.89
CA VAL A 375 -8.23 -14.58 -27.34
C VAL A 375 -8.59 -13.62 -26.20
N ALA A 376 -8.68 -14.11 -24.96
CA ALA A 376 -8.92 -13.29 -23.77
C ALA A 376 -7.69 -12.47 -23.33
N GLY A 377 -6.54 -12.63 -24.00
CA GLY A 377 -5.28 -11.96 -23.64
C GLY A 377 -4.66 -12.50 -22.36
N ALA A 378 -4.99 -13.73 -21.96
CA ALA A 378 -4.36 -14.45 -20.87
C ALA A 378 -3.07 -15.13 -21.35
N GLN A 379 -2.05 -15.10 -20.50
CA GLN A 379 -0.74 -15.74 -20.72
C GLN A 379 -0.71 -17.16 -20.14
N HIS A 380 -1.53 -17.41 -19.11
CA HIS A 380 -1.70 -18.73 -18.51
C HIS A 380 -3.16 -19.13 -18.46
N LEU A 381 -3.41 -20.43 -18.46
CA LEU A 381 -4.71 -21.03 -18.23
C LEU A 381 -4.65 -21.84 -16.93
N LEU A 382 -5.58 -21.62 -15.99
CA LEU A 382 -5.73 -22.43 -14.79
C LEU A 382 -7.00 -23.26 -14.92
N ILE A 383 -6.87 -24.58 -14.86
CA ILE A 383 -8.00 -25.52 -14.87
C ILE A 383 -8.23 -25.99 -13.44
N GLY A 384 -9.35 -25.55 -12.84
CA GLY A 384 -9.65 -25.83 -11.44
C GLY A 384 -10.09 -27.27 -11.20
N ARG A 385 -9.54 -27.92 -10.18
CA ARG A 385 -10.04 -29.21 -9.70
C ARG A 385 -11.39 -28.98 -8.98
N ASP A 386 -12.42 -29.68 -9.43
CA ASP A 386 -13.75 -29.77 -8.79
C ASP A 386 -14.69 -28.57 -8.89
N GLY A 387 -14.46 -27.61 -9.79
CA GLY A 387 -15.46 -26.57 -10.14
C GLY A 387 -15.91 -25.62 -9.02
N MET A 388 -15.28 -25.69 -7.84
CA MET A 388 -15.61 -24.87 -6.66
C MET A 388 -14.89 -23.52 -6.64
N ILE A 389 -13.96 -23.27 -7.56
CA ILE A 389 -13.04 -22.09 -7.54
C ILE A 389 -13.66 -20.86 -8.25
N VAL A 390 -14.76 -21.05 -8.98
CA VAL A 390 -15.40 -20.00 -9.81
C VAL A 390 -16.49 -19.19 -9.08
N GLU A 391 -16.74 -19.44 -7.79
CA GLU A 391 -17.64 -18.60 -6.99
C GLU A 391 -16.95 -17.28 -6.63
N GLY A 392 -17.22 -16.22 -7.41
CA GLY A 392 -16.76 -14.85 -7.13
C GLY A 392 -15.96 -14.19 -8.27
N LEU A 393 -15.67 -14.91 -9.35
CA LEU A 393 -14.92 -14.39 -10.49
C LEU A 393 -15.83 -13.86 -11.60
N GLN A 394 -15.35 -12.85 -12.33
CA GLN A 394 -16.05 -12.34 -13.52
C GLN A 394 -16.19 -13.45 -14.55
N ARG A 395 -17.42 -13.74 -14.94
CA ARG A 395 -17.75 -14.70 -16.00
C ARG A 395 -17.73 -13.96 -17.34
N TYR A 396 -17.04 -14.53 -18.32
CA TYR A 396 -17.13 -14.11 -19.72
C TYR A 396 -18.01 -15.14 -20.44
N ASP A 397 -19.07 -14.68 -21.10
CA ASP A 397 -20.01 -15.52 -21.87
C ASP A 397 -19.42 -15.97 -23.21
#